data_AF-A0A9X1GNQ4-F1
#
_entry.id   AF-A0A9X1GNQ4-F1
#
_cell.length_a   1.000
_cell.length_b   1.000
_cell.length_c   1.000
_cell.angle_alpha   90.00
_cell.angle_beta   90.00
_cell.angle_gamma   90.00
#
_symmetry.space_group_name_H-M   'P 1'
#
loop_
_entity.id
_entity.type
_entity.pdbx_description
1 polymer ?
#
loop_
_entity_poly.entity_id
_entity_poly.type
_entity_poly.pdbx_seq_one_letter_code
_entity_poly.pdbx_strand_id
1 'polypeptide(L)'
;MIPTLEDFGVQTPAYIRKINKLTHWNPEDCNSEQERARKASVNIFDDGVNSLYLVNSNEDLYATIVAISANRTPNDQNFDFIWITEEELQEIGIKFELVIEGACLHSQKLHFNASIDINSAYKLCENIMSKNREAKRCKRKDTMKILNALKTLGCKAIVTNSPNCKCEKLN
;
A
#
# COMPACT_ATOMS: atom_id res chain seq x y z
N MET A 1 3.05 15.02 15.01
CA MET A 1 2.26 13.77 14.96
C MET A 1 2.52 13.04 13.65
N ILE A 2 2.62 11.72 13.72
CA ILE A 2 2.72 10.79 12.57
C ILE A 2 1.27 10.47 12.16
N PRO A 3 0.92 10.42 10.86
CA PRO A 3 -0.45 10.11 10.43
C PRO A 3 -0.86 8.69 10.83
N THR A 4 -2.16 8.47 10.99
CA THR A 4 -2.78 7.20 11.34
C THR A 4 -3.59 6.63 10.17
N LEU A 5 -4.06 5.39 10.27
CA LEU A 5 -5.01 4.79 9.33
C LEU A 5 -6.32 5.60 9.26
N GLU A 6 -6.78 6.14 10.40
CA GLU A 6 -7.98 6.98 10.49
C GLU A 6 -7.82 8.28 9.70
N ASP A 7 -6.66 8.94 9.77
CA ASP A 7 -6.36 10.14 8.96
C ASP A 7 -6.49 9.88 7.45
N PHE A 8 -6.31 8.63 7.03
CA PHE A 8 -6.49 8.19 5.65
C PHE A 8 -7.88 7.59 5.37
N GLY A 9 -8.72 7.40 6.40
CA GLY A 9 -10.01 6.73 6.31
C GLY A 9 -9.89 5.26 5.91
N VAL A 10 -8.82 4.59 6.31
CA VAL A 10 -8.63 3.15 6.08
C VAL A 10 -9.35 2.37 7.17
N GLN A 11 -10.27 1.51 6.77
CA GLN A 11 -10.95 0.57 7.67
C GLN A 11 -10.16 -0.73 7.71
N THR A 12 -9.86 -1.24 8.91
CA THR A 12 -9.10 -2.47 9.08
C THR A 12 -10.01 -3.68 9.30
N PRO A 13 -9.59 -4.89 8.88
CA PRO A 13 -8.37 -5.19 8.12
C PRO A 13 -8.45 -4.70 6.66
N ALA A 14 -7.33 -4.26 6.10
CA ALA A 14 -7.25 -3.88 4.69
C ALA A 14 -5.89 -4.19 4.06
N TYR A 15 -5.87 -4.32 2.74
CA TYR A 15 -4.68 -4.46 1.93
C TYR A 15 -4.33 -3.13 1.26
N ILE A 16 -3.12 -2.65 1.49
CA ILE A 16 -2.55 -1.46 0.87
C ILE A 16 -1.88 -1.86 -0.45
N ARG A 17 -2.29 -1.22 -1.55
CA ARG A 17 -1.59 -1.27 -2.84
C ARG A 17 -0.99 0.10 -3.12
N LYS A 18 0.34 0.19 -3.14
CA LYS A 18 1.04 1.41 -3.57
C LYS A 18 0.71 1.70 -5.04
N ILE A 19 0.41 2.95 -5.33
CA ILE A 19 0.24 3.48 -6.69
C ILE A 19 1.33 4.50 -7.00
N ASN A 20 1.64 4.71 -8.28
CA ASN A 20 2.73 5.61 -8.66
C ASN A 20 2.38 7.09 -8.46
N LYS A 21 1.12 7.47 -8.76
CA LYS A 21 0.61 8.84 -8.65
C LYS A 21 -0.89 8.79 -8.36
N LEU A 22 -1.43 9.78 -7.64
CA LEU A 22 -2.89 9.94 -7.47
C LEU A 22 -3.66 10.01 -8.79
N THR A 23 -3.06 10.56 -9.86
CA THR A 23 -3.67 10.61 -11.20
C THR A 23 -3.82 9.22 -11.85
N HIS A 24 -3.21 8.17 -11.29
CA HIS A 24 -3.47 6.80 -11.74
C HIS A 24 -4.83 6.31 -11.24
N TRP A 25 -5.30 6.81 -10.08
CA TRP A 25 -6.65 6.54 -9.56
C TRP A 25 -7.71 7.45 -10.18
N ASN A 26 -7.37 8.72 -10.35
CA ASN A 26 -8.20 9.73 -11.01
C ASN A 26 -7.56 10.23 -12.31
N PRO A 27 -7.56 9.40 -13.38
CA PRO A 27 -7.04 9.79 -14.68
C PRO A 27 -7.86 10.92 -15.32
N GLU A 28 -7.19 11.78 -16.07
CA GLU A 28 -7.81 12.88 -16.82
C GLU A 28 -8.69 12.34 -17.98
N ASP A 29 -9.55 13.21 -18.50
CA ASP A 29 -10.42 12.94 -19.66
C ASP A 29 -11.33 11.71 -19.53
N CYS A 30 -11.93 11.50 -18.35
CA CYS A 30 -12.93 10.45 -18.13
C CYS A 30 -14.34 11.02 -18.20
N ASN A 31 -15.20 10.42 -19.02
CA ASN A 31 -16.60 10.85 -19.17
C ASN A 31 -17.57 10.07 -18.28
N SER A 32 -17.10 9.02 -17.60
CA SER A 32 -17.87 8.21 -16.66
C SER A 32 -16.98 7.54 -15.61
N GLU A 33 -17.59 7.04 -14.52
CA GLU A 33 -16.88 6.24 -13.52
C GLU A 33 -16.37 4.92 -14.06
N GLN A 34 -17.09 4.30 -15.00
CA GLN A 34 -16.66 3.07 -15.68
C GLN A 34 -15.40 3.33 -16.51
N GLU A 35 -15.35 4.46 -17.23
CA GLU A 35 -14.15 4.83 -17.97
C GLU A 35 -12.97 5.09 -17.01
N ARG A 36 -13.23 5.77 -15.89
CA ARG A 36 -12.24 6.00 -14.82
C ARG A 36 -11.71 4.69 -14.27
N ALA A 37 -12.57 3.75 -13.89
CA ALA A 37 -12.20 2.45 -13.35
C ALA A 37 -11.36 1.63 -14.33
N ARG A 38 -11.72 1.66 -15.63
CA ARG A 38 -10.96 0.98 -16.69
C ARG A 38 -9.58 1.57 -16.90
N LYS A 39 -9.43 2.89 -16.89
CA LYS A 39 -8.11 3.54 -16.99
C LYS A 39 -7.29 3.30 -15.72
N ALA A 40 -7.93 3.35 -14.55
CA ALA A 40 -7.26 3.10 -13.27
C ALA A 40 -6.76 1.66 -13.14
N SER A 41 -7.51 0.67 -13.60
CA SER A 41 -7.08 -0.73 -13.55
C SER A 41 -5.77 -0.94 -14.31
N VAL A 42 -5.66 -0.40 -15.53
CA VAL A 42 -4.44 -0.44 -16.36
C VAL A 42 -3.27 0.31 -15.69
N ASN A 43 -3.55 1.45 -15.05
CA ASN A 43 -2.51 2.30 -14.47
C ASN A 43 -1.96 1.81 -13.12
N ILE A 44 -2.70 0.95 -12.41
CA ILE A 44 -2.41 0.53 -11.03
C ILE A 44 -2.00 -0.94 -10.95
N PHE A 45 -2.63 -1.78 -11.78
CA PHE A 45 -2.42 -3.21 -11.80
C PHE A 45 -1.74 -3.58 -13.11
N ASP A 46 -0.58 -4.21 -12.99
CA ASP A 46 0.08 -4.84 -14.13
C ASP A 46 -0.55 -6.23 -14.33
N ASP A 47 -0.54 -6.74 -15.57
CA ASP A 47 -1.07 -8.07 -15.95
C ASP A 47 -0.15 -9.20 -15.45
N GLY A 48 0.08 -9.24 -14.15
CA GLY A 48 1.08 -10.07 -13.49
C GLY A 48 0.92 -10.06 -11.97
N VAL A 49 2.06 -10.03 -11.28
CA VAL A 49 2.10 -10.11 -9.82
C VAL A 49 2.04 -8.71 -9.21
N ASN A 50 1.03 -8.49 -8.39
CA ASN A 50 0.75 -7.23 -7.71
C ASN A 50 0.98 -7.39 -6.21
N SER A 51 1.86 -6.55 -5.65
CA SER A 51 2.13 -6.52 -4.21
C SER A 51 1.00 -5.81 -3.44
N LEU A 52 0.48 -6.50 -2.44
CA LEU A 52 -0.54 -6.07 -1.49
C LEU A 52 0.02 -6.18 -0.06
N TYR A 53 -0.23 -5.19 0.80
CA TYR A 53 0.29 -5.18 2.16
C TYR A 53 -0.85 -5.14 3.17
N LEU A 54 -1.04 -6.21 3.94
CA LEU A 54 -2.05 -6.27 4.98
C LEU A 54 -1.74 -5.26 6.08
N VAL A 55 -2.73 -4.48 6.48
CA VAL A 55 -2.66 -3.55 7.61
C VAL A 55 -3.84 -3.76 8.55
N ASN A 56 -3.52 -4.01 9.81
CA ASN A 56 -4.47 -4.11 10.93
C ASN A 56 -4.27 -2.97 11.93
N SER A 57 -3.08 -2.36 11.95
CA SER A 57 -2.68 -1.32 12.89
C SER A 57 -1.91 -0.18 12.20
N ASN A 58 -1.68 0.92 12.92
CA ASN A 58 -0.85 2.03 12.44
C ASN A 58 0.59 1.58 12.22
N GLU A 59 1.06 0.67 13.06
CA GLU A 59 2.39 0.06 13.01
C GLU A 59 2.58 -0.73 11.70
N ASP A 60 1.55 -1.46 11.26
CA ASP A 60 1.56 -2.18 9.97
C ASP A 60 1.67 -1.20 8.79
N LEU A 61 0.94 -0.09 8.84
CA LEU A 61 1.04 0.97 7.83
C LEU A 61 2.46 1.55 7.79
N TYR A 62 3.07 1.82 8.94
CA TYR A 62 4.42 2.37 9.02
C TYR A 62 5.47 1.39 8.50
N ALA A 63 5.34 0.11 8.86
CA ALA A 63 6.20 -0.96 8.36
C ALA A 63 6.10 -1.09 6.83
N THR A 64 4.89 -1.02 6.28
CA THR A 64 4.61 -1.04 4.84
C THR A 64 5.28 0.14 4.13
N ILE A 65 5.08 1.36 4.63
CA ILE A 65 5.68 2.57 4.05
C ILE A 65 7.21 2.46 4.07
N VAL A 66 7.81 2.04 5.19
CA VAL A 66 9.27 1.88 5.28
C VAL A 66 9.79 0.82 4.33
N ALA A 67 9.15 -0.36 4.26
CA ALA A 67 9.60 -1.44 3.39
C ALA A 67 9.68 -1.00 1.93
N ILE A 68 8.67 -0.25 1.48
CA ILE A 68 8.59 0.24 0.10
C ILE A 68 9.51 1.45 -0.13
N SER A 69 9.63 2.35 0.84
CA SER A 69 10.45 3.57 0.73
C SER A 69 11.95 3.31 0.84
N ALA A 70 12.38 2.33 1.63
CA ALA A 70 13.79 2.00 1.87
C ALA A 70 14.59 1.74 0.59
N ASN A 71 13.92 1.18 -0.43
CA ASN A 71 14.53 0.83 -1.71
C ASN A 71 14.52 1.99 -2.74
N ARG A 72 14.11 3.21 -2.35
CA ARG A 72 14.00 4.36 -3.26
C ARG A 72 15.03 5.44 -2.99
N THR A 73 15.36 6.19 -4.04
CA THR A 73 16.22 7.38 -3.97
C THR A 73 15.50 8.58 -4.62
N PRO A 74 15.15 9.63 -3.86
CA PRO A 74 15.19 9.69 -2.40
C PRO A 74 14.16 8.76 -1.75
N ASN A 75 14.38 8.35 -0.49
CA ASN A 75 13.51 7.41 0.22
C ASN A 75 12.27 8.06 0.85
N ASP A 76 12.27 9.38 1.02
CA ASP A 76 11.25 10.16 1.72
C ASP A 76 10.10 10.63 0.83
N GLN A 77 9.94 10.08 -0.38
CA GLN A 77 8.96 10.50 -1.37
C GLN A 77 7.50 10.42 -0.87
N ASN A 78 6.59 11.07 -1.61
CA ASN A 78 5.16 10.81 -1.43
C ASN A 78 4.87 9.31 -1.58
N PHE A 79 4.00 8.81 -0.72
CA PHE A 79 3.51 7.44 -0.78
C PHE A 79 2.02 7.49 -1.09
N ASP A 80 1.70 7.25 -2.36
CA ASP A 80 0.33 7.19 -2.85
C ASP A 80 -0.14 5.74 -2.82
N PHE A 81 -1.38 5.51 -2.41
CA PHE A 81 -1.93 4.16 -2.31
C PHE A 81 -3.44 4.12 -2.42
N ILE A 82 -3.95 2.94 -2.74
CA ILE A 82 -5.34 2.56 -2.49
C ILE A 82 -5.36 1.51 -1.39
N TRP A 83 -6.52 1.34 -0.76
CA TRP A 83 -6.75 0.27 0.18
C TRP A 83 -7.95 -0.57 -0.27
N ILE A 84 -7.88 -1.87 -0.03
CA ILE A 84 -8.77 -2.91 -0.57
C ILE A 84 -9.13 -3.84 0.59
N THR A 85 -10.40 -4.19 0.76
CA THR A 85 -10.78 -5.16 1.80
C THR A 85 -10.56 -6.60 1.33
N GLU A 86 -10.53 -7.54 2.27
CA GLU A 86 -10.43 -8.95 1.90
C GLU A 86 -11.66 -9.42 1.12
N GLU A 87 -12.86 -8.98 1.52
CA GLU A 87 -14.12 -9.31 0.84
C GLU A 87 -14.09 -8.84 -0.62
N GLU A 88 -13.57 -7.64 -0.89
CA GLU A 88 -13.44 -7.11 -2.25
C GLU A 88 -12.53 -7.95 -3.13
N LEU A 89 -11.46 -8.54 -2.57
CA LEU A 89 -10.58 -9.46 -3.29
C LEU A 89 -11.24 -10.82 -3.52
N GLN A 90 -11.97 -11.33 -2.51
CA GLN A 90 -12.68 -12.61 -2.58
C GLN A 90 -13.85 -12.56 -3.58
N GLU A 91 -14.60 -11.45 -3.64
CA GLU A 91 -15.74 -11.24 -4.55
C GLU A 91 -15.37 -11.43 -6.03
N ILE A 92 -14.14 -11.05 -6.40
CA ILE A 92 -13.62 -11.18 -7.76
C ILE A 92 -12.68 -12.39 -7.93
N GLY A 93 -12.57 -13.24 -6.91
CA GLY A 93 -11.81 -14.50 -6.97
C GLY A 93 -10.29 -14.33 -6.99
N ILE A 94 -9.75 -13.21 -6.50
CA ILE A 94 -8.30 -13.00 -6.44
C ILE A 94 -7.71 -13.88 -5.35
N LYS A 95 -6.74 -14.70 -5.77
CA LYS A 95 -5.88 -15.46 -4.87
C LYS A 95 -4.61 -14.67 -4.61
N PHE A 96 -4.18 -14.68 -3.36
CA PHE A 96 -2.96 -14.02 -2.93
C PHE A 96 -2.23 -14.89 -1.91
N GLU A 97 -0.90 -14.82 -1.92
CA GLU A 97 -0.04 -15.63 -1.06
C GLU A 97 0.97 -14.74 -0.34
N LEU A 98 1.31 -15.12 0.90
CA LEU A 98 2.28 -14.41 1.71
C LEU A 98 3.67 -14.56 1.09
N VAL A 99 4.38 -13.45 0.95
CA VAL A 99 5.75 -13.41 0.44
C VAL A 99 6.67 -12.79 1.48
N ILE A 100 7.73 -13.53 1.83
CA ILE A 100 8.72 -13.11 2.80
C ILE A 100 9.88 -12.45 2.06
N GLU A 101 9.77 -11.13 1.82
CA GLU A 101 10.79 -10.35 1.12
C GLU A 101 11.11 -8.99 1.75
N GLY A 102 12.21 -8.38 1.30
CA GLY A 102 12.68 -7.08 1.77
C GLY A 102 13.39 -7.12 3.13
N ALA A 103 13.89 -5.97 3.58
CA ALA A 103 14.70 -5.86 4.80
C ALA A 103 13.89 -5.52 6.07
N CYS A 104 12.60 -5.18 5.92
CA CYS A 104 11.72 -4.87 7.05
C CYS A 104 11.05 -6.15 7.55
N LEU A 105 11.53 -6.69 8.67
CA LEU A 105 11.07 -7.97 9.23
C LEU A 105 9.59 -7.94 9.67
N HIS A 106 9.07 -6.76 10.05
CA HIS A 106 7.63 -6.60 10.30
C HIS A 106 6.83 -6.71 9.01
N SER A 107 7.24 -6.00 7.96
CA SER A 107 6.57 -5.99 6.66
C SER A 107 6.59 -7.35 5.95
N GLN A 108 7.58 -8.19 6.21
CA GLN A 108 7.64 -9.56 5.67
C GLN A 108 6.44 -10.43 6.08
N LYS A 109 5.77 -10.09 7.18
CA LYS A 109 4.55 -10.78 7.64
C LYS A 109 3.27 -10.18 7.04
N LEU A 110 3.40 -9.06 6.34
CA LEU A 110 2.29 -8.27 5.83
C LEU A 110 2.20 -8.30 4.30
N HIS A 111 3.28 -8.67 3.61
CA HIS A 111 3.34 -8.58 2.15
C HIS A 111 2.79 -9.83 1.47
N PHE A 112 1.75 -9.65 0.69
CA PHE A 112 1.17 -10.66 -0.19
C PHE A 112 1.40 -10.31 -1.65
N ASN A 113 1.62 -11.33 -2.47
CA ASN A 113 1.58 -11.20 -3.92
C ASN A 113 0.25 -11.76 -4.45
N ALA A 114 -0.40 -11.01 -5.33
CA ALA A 114 -1.66 -11.36 -5.96
C ALA A 114 -1.51 -11.36 -7.48
N SER A 115 -2.00 -12.39 -8.16
CA SER A 115 -2.14 -12.37 -9.61
C SER A 115 -3.50 -11.79 -9.95
N ILE A 116 -3.51 -10.60 -10.57
CA ILE A 116 -4.73 -9.85 -10.87
C ILE A 116 -4.71 -9.54 -12.36
N ASP A 117 -5.51 -10.25 -13.14
CA ASP A 117 -5.68 -9.94 -14.56
C ASP A 117 -6.45 -8.63 -14.75
N ILE A 118 -6.34 -8.04 -15.93
CA ILE A 118 -6.90 -6.71 -16.19
C ILE A 118 -8.42 -6.62 -16.03
N ASN A 119 -9.17 -7.71 -16.29
CA ASN A 119 -10.62 -7.70 -16.13
C ASN A 119 -11.01 -7.75 -14.64
N SER A 120 -10.30 -8.54 -13.85
CA SER A 120 -10.47 -8.58 -12.39
C SER A 120 -10.06 -7.26 -11.76
N ALA A 121 -8.96 -6.65 -12.21
CA ALA A 121 -8.53 -5.32 -11.78
C ALA A 121 -9.58 -4.24 -12.11
N TYR A 122 -10.19 -4.30 -13.30
CA TYR A 122 -11.28 -3.38 -13.67
C TYR A 122 -12.47 -3.49 -12.72
N LYS A 123 -12.96 -4.71 -12.46
CA LYS A 123 -14.07 -4.96 -11.52
C LYS A 123 -13.72 -4.49 -10.10
N LEU A 124 -12.47 -4.69 -9.68
CA LEU A 124 -11.99 -4.24 -8.38
C LEU A 124 -12.05 -2.72 -8.27
N CYS A 125 -11.50 -2.00 -9.26
CA CYS A 125 -11.54 -0.55 -9.31
C CYS A 125 -12.97 -0.03 -9.32
N GLU A 126 -13.87 -0.63 -10.11
CA GLU A 126 -15.28 -0.25 -10.20
C GLU A 126 -15.98 -0.43 -8.84
N ASN A 127 -15.81 -1.57 -8.17
CA ASN A 127 -16.35 -1.85 -6.85
C ASN A 127 -15.88 -0.81 -5.82
N ILE A 128 -14.56 -0.58 -5.75
CA ILE A 128 -13.97 0.38 -4.81
C ILE A 128 -14.47 1.82 -5.08
N MET A 129 -14.52 2.23 -6.35
CA MET A 129 -14.99 3.55 -6.75
C MET A 129 -16.48 3.76 -6.44
N SER A 130 -17.32 2.74 -6.63
CA SER A 130 -18.76 2.80 -6.32
C SER A 130 -19.04 3.07 -4.84
N LYS A 131 -18.10 2.74 -3.96
CA LYS A 131 -18.11 3.02 -2.52
C LYS A 131 -17.57 4.42 -2.17
N ASN A 132 -17.33 5.28 -3.16
CA ASN A 132 -16.71 6.61 -3.01
C ASN A 132 -15.33 6.58 -2.31
N ARG A 133 -14.59 5.47 -2.46
CA ARG A 133 -13.24 5.35 -1.86
C ARG A 133 -12.22 5.98 -2.80
N GLU A 134 -11.50 6.98 -2.28
CA GLU A 134 -10.43 7.67 -3.01
C GLU A 134 -9.04 7.12 -2.69
N ALA A 135 -8.12 7.24 -3.64
CA ALA A 135 -6.69 7.04 -3.37
C ALA A 135 -6.18 8.05 -2.33
N LYS A 136 -5.24 7.59 -1.50
CA LYS A 136 -4.67 8.35 -0.39
C LYS A 136 -3.21 8.66 -0.64
N ARG A 137 -2.74 9.75 -0.06
CA ARG A 137 -1.35 10.20 -0.12
C ARG A 137 -0.81 10.45 1.27
N CYS A 138 0.16 9.65 1.69
CA CYS A 138 1.08 10.04 2.74
C CYS A 138 2.11 11.00 2.12
N LYS A 139 2.03 12.27 2.50
CA LYS A 139 2.89 13.34 1.96
C LYS A 139 4.34 13.09 2.37
N ARG A 140 5.28 13.55 1.55
CA ARG A 140 6.74 13.50 1.78
C ARG A 140 7.12 13.80 3.24
N LYS A 141 6.57 14.89 3.81
CA LYS A 141 6.83 15.31 5.20
C LYS A 141 6.44 14.25 6.24
N ASP A 142 5.37 13.51 5.98
CA ASP A 142 4.83 12.51 6.89
C ASP A 142 5.52 11.17 6.67
N THR A 143 5.83 10.81 5.42
CA THR A 143 6.76 9.72 5.09
C THR A 143 8.07 9.90 5.86
N MET A 144 8.69 11.08 5.78
CA MET A 144 9.93 11.39 6.49
C MET A 144 9.80 11.22 8.01
N LYS A 145 8.68 11.61 8.63
CA LYS A 145 8.46 11.39 10.06
C LYS A 145 8.40 9.91 10.40
N ILE A 146 7.70 9.10 9.59
CA ILE A 146 7.63 7.65 9.75
C ILE A 146 9.03 7.03 9.64
N LEU A 147 9.78 7.37 8.58
CA LEU A 147 11.15 6.90 8.39
C LEU A 147 12.03 7.24 9.59
N ASN A 148 11.96 8.49 10.09
CA ASN A 148 12.74 8.91 11.25
C ASN A 148 12.36 8.17 12.53
N ALA A 149 11.07 7.94 12.78
CA ALA A 149 10.60 7.18 13.92
C ALA A 149 11.05 5.71 13.87
N LEU A 150 10.98 5.07 12.70
CA LEU A 150 11.44 3.70 12.56
C LEU A 150 12.97 3.59 12.53
N LYS A 151 13.68 4.64 12.11
CA LYS A 151 15.15 4.74 12.23
C LYS A 151 15.59 4.79 13.69
N THR A 152 14.91 5.54 14.57
CA THR A 152 15.25 5.57 16.01
C THR A 152 14.97 4.23 16.72
N LEU A 153 14.06 3.42 16.18
CA LEU A 153 13.83 2.03 16.61
C LEU A 153 14.81 1.02 16.00
N GLY A 154 15.77 1.48 15.20
CA GLY A 154 16.79 0.63 14.58
C GLY A 154 16.24 -0.27 13.47
N CYS A 155 15.21 0.17 12.74
CA CYS A 155 14.64 -0.60 11.63
C CYS A 155 15.71 -1.01 10.62
N LYS A 156 15.86 -2.33 10.38
CA LYS A 156 16.85 -2.89 9.44
C LYS A 156 16.69 -2.44 8.00
N ALA A 157 15.48 -2.05 7.60
CA ALA A 157 15.23 -1.50 6.27
C ALA A 157 15.86 -0.11 6.06
N ILE A 158 16.13 0.63 7.14
CA ILE A 158 16.71 1.98 7.05
C ILE A 158 18.16 2.01 7.56
N VAL A 159 18.43 1.27 8.64
CA VAL A 159 19.75 1.17 9.26
C VAL A 159 20.33 -0.21 8.95
N THR A 160 21.11 -0.26 7.87
CA THR A 160 21.82 -1.48 7.46
C THR A 160 22.65 -2.02 8.62
N ASN A 161 22.56 -3.33 8.87
CA ASN A 161 23.25 -4.03 9.96
C ASN A 161 22.84 -3.62 11.38
N SER A 162 21.65 -3.05 11.58
CA SER A 162 21.14 -2.81 12.94
C SER A 162 21.04 -4.13 13.74
N PRO A 163 21.80 -4.27 14.85
CA PRO A 163 21.83 -5.51 15.63
C PRO A 163 20.54 -5.73 16.44
N ASN A 164 19.74 -4.68 16.66
CA ASN A 164 18.55 -4.70 17.50
C ASN A 164 17.38 -3.97 16.80
N CYS A 165 16.78 -4.62 15.80
CA CYS A 165 15.57 -4.11 15.15
C CYS A 165 14.39 -4.20 16.12
N LYS A 166 13.98 -3.09 16.73
CA LYS A 166 12.85 -3.09 17.68
C LYS A 166 11.48 -3.11 17.00
N CYS A 167 11.45 -2.94 15.67
CA CYS A 167 10.21 -2.98 14.89
C CYS A 167 9.49 -4.34 14.96
N GLU A 168 10.20 -5.42 15.33
CA GLU A 168 9.59 -6.75 15.51
C GLU A 168 8.69 -6.87 16.75
N LYS A 169 8.82 -5.94 17.72
CA LYS A 169 8.08 -5.99 18.99
C LYS A 169 6.84 -5.10 19.01
N LEU A 170 6.56 -4.41 17.90
CA LEU A 170 5.36 -3.62 17.71
C LEU A 170 4.25 -4.59 17.27
N ASN A 171 3.71 -5.34 18.21
CA ASN A 171 2.51 -6.16 18.00
C ASN A 171 1.27 -5.33 18.28
#